data_AF-A0A5R9F6F4-F1
#
_entry.id   AF-A0A5R9F6F4-F1
#
_cell.length_a   1.000
_cell.length_b   1.000
_cell.length_c   1.000
_cell.angle_alpha   90.00
_cell.angle_beta   90.00
_cell.angle_gamma   90.00
#
_symmetry.space_group_name_H-M   'P 1'
#
loop_
_entity.id
_entity.type
_entity.pdbx_description
1 polymer ?
#
loop_
_entity_poly.entity_id
_entity_poly.type
_entity_poly.pdbx_seq_one_letter_code
_entity_poly.pdbx_strand_id
1 'polypeptide(L)'
;MEKTIRVLIAKPGLDGHDRGALVIAQALRDYGMEVIYTGLRQTPAQIAASAIQEDVDVIGLSCLSGAHNELFPEIVELLKERGADDIIVVGGGVIPWEDIPFLESRGIKKVFTPGTPTKDTAVFIEKAVYERDGVDMSKKEPPKKIDHIGIAVKSLEEALPFYANDMHLKLEAIEEVQSEGVKVAFLKVGETRIELLEALSDDSPIAKFIEKRGEGIHHVALGVDNIEERLNELKQNGVSLIHETPVNGAGGAKIAFLHPKASRGVLYELCEKEKKEDE
;
A
#
# COMPACT_ATOMS: atom_id res chain seq x y z
N MET A 1 13.47 5.90 -6.00
CA MET A 1 13.83 4.64 -5.33
C MET A 1 13.18 4.67 -3.98
N GLU A 2 12.41 3.63 -3.64
CA GLU A 2 11.80 3.51 -2.31
C GLU A 2 12.93 3.41 -1.29
N LYS A 3 12.92 4.27 -0.26
CA LYS A 3 13.97 4.30 0.77
C LYS A 3 13.91 2.99 1.55
N THR A 4 15.02 2.25 1.59
CA THR A 4 15.11 1.05 2.44
C THR A 4 15.22 1.49 3.89
N ILE A 5 14.21 1.17 4.70
CA ILE A 5 14.18 1.51 6.13
C ILE A 5 15.19 0.64 6.88
N ARG A 6 16.09 1.26 7.64
CA ARG A 6 17.11 0.59 8.46
C ARG A 6 16.68 0.55 9.91
N VAL A 7 16.60 -0.64 10.50
CA VAL A 7 16.14 -0.86 11.87
C VAL A 7 17.21 -1.57 12.70
N LEU A 8 17.61 -0.95 13.81
CA LEU A 8 18.46 -1.57 14.82
C LEU A 8 17.60 -2.20 15.92
N ILE A 9 17.67 -3.52 16.07
CA ILE A 9 17.02 -4.25 17.16
C ILE A 9 18.03 -4.48 18.27
N ALA A 10 17.73 -3.96 19.45
CA ALA A 10 18.62 -4.00 20.60
C ALA A 10 17.93 -4.47 21.88
N LYS A 11 18.77 -4.96 22.78
CA LYS A 11 18.34 -5.47 24.08
C LYS A 11 19.24 -4.90 25.19
N PRO A 12 18.77 -3.86 25.90
CA PRO A 12 19.60 -3.15 26.85
C PRO A 12 19.77 -3.91 28.17
N GLY A 13 20.87 -3.64 28.88
CA GLY A 13 21.06 -4.06 30.27
C GLY A 13 21.51 -5.51 30.44
N LEU A 14 20.97 -6.23 31.42
CA LEU A 14 21.36 -7.62 31.72
C LEU A 14 20.39 -8.67 31.14
N ASP A 15 19.41 -8.23 30.36
CA ASP A 15 18.34 -9.08 29.88
C ASP A 15 18.83 -10.08 28.82
N GLY A 16 18.72 -11.37 29.14
CA GLY A 16 19.17 -12.49 28.31
C GLY A 16 18.10 -13.06 27.38
N HIS A 17 16.88 -12.50 27.34
CA HIS A 17 15.76 -13.09 26.59
C HIS A 17 15.64 -12.54 25.16
N ASP A 18 16.25 -13.19 24.19
CA ASP A 18 16.32 -12.73 22.80
C ASP A 18 15.16 -13.18 21.90
N ARG A 19 14.42 -14.25 22.25
CA ARG A 19 13.41 -14.84 21.34
C ARG A 19 12.46 -13.82 20.73
N GLY A 20 11.88 -12.92 21.53
CA GLY A 20 10.98 -11.88 21.04
C GLY A 20 11.69 -10.92 20.07
N ALA A 21 12.91 -10.49 20.42
CA ALA A 21 13.70 -9.61 19.57
C ALA A 21 14.09 -10.28 18.23
N LEU A 22 14.43 -11.58 18.24
CA LEU A 22 14.75 -12.35 17.03
C LEU A 22 13.54 -12.56 16.13
N VAL A 23 12.35 -12.82 16.71
CA VAL A 23 11.09 -12.94 15.95
C VAL A 23 10.75 -11.61 15.27
N ILE A 24 10.84 -10.50 15.98
CA ILE A 24 10.61 -9.17 15.40
C ILE A 24 11.67 -8.87 14.33
N ALA A 25 12.95 -9.14 14.60
CA ALA A 25 14.01 -8.92 13.63
C ALA A 25 13.77 -9.70 12.32
N GLN A 26 13.33 -10.96 12.41
CA GLN A 26 12.96 -11.73 11.22
C GLN A 26 11.74 -11.15 10.52
N ALA A 27 10.68 -10.83 11.25
CA ALA A 27 9.45 -10.29 10.67
C ALA A 27 9.67 -8.95 9.94
N LEU A 28 10.52 -8.07 10.48
CA LEU A 28 10.88 -6.81 9.81
C LEU A 28 11.68 -7.03 8.53
N ARG A 29 12.59 -8.02 8.50
CA ARG A 29 13.28 -8.42 7.25
C ARG A 29 12.31 -8.97 6.22
N ASP A 30 11.37 -9.83 6.64
CA ASP A 30 10.36 -10.40 5.76
C ASP A 30 9.43 -9.31 5.18
N TYR A 31 9.24 -8.21 5.92
CA TYR A 31 8.53 -7.01 5.46
C TYR A 31 9.35 -6.13 4.50
N GLY A 32 10.65 -6.41 4.32
CA GLY A 32 11.52 -5.68 3.39
C GLY A 32 12.43 -4.61 4.02
N MET A 33 12.52 -4.56 5.35
CA MET A 33 13.43 -3.64 6.06
C MET A 33 14.84 -4.23 6.20
N GLU A 34 15.86 -3.38 6.23
CA GLU A 34 17.22 -3.78 6.60
C GLU A 34 17.33 -3.81 8.12
N VAL A 35 17.71 -4.95 8.70
CA VAL A 35 17.69 -5.14 10.16
C VAL A 35 19.05 -5.48 10.72
N ILE A 36 19.56 -4.64 11.62
CA ILE A 36 20.77 -4.86 12.40
C ILE A 36 20.37 -5.36 13.80
N TYR A 37 20.87 -6.53 14.23
CA TYR A 37 20.65 -7.03 15.58
C TYR A 37 21.92 -6.89 16.41
N THR A 38 21.86 -6.14 17.51
CA THR A 38 23.05 -5.84 18.33
C THR A 38 23.47 -7.00 19.25
N GLY A 39 22.67 -8.07 19.33
CA GLY A 39 22.85 -9.10 20.35
C GLY A 39 22.33 -8.68 21.73
N LEU A 40 22.71 -9.47 22.72
CA LEU A 40 22.28 -9.32 24.10
C LEU A 40 23.15 -8.36 24.89
N ARG A 41 22.59 -7.84 25.98
CA ARG A 41 23.29 -7.14 27.06
C ARG A 41 24.12 -5.93 26.65
N GLN A 42 23.58 -5.11 25.75
CA GLN A 42 24.22 -3.87 25.35
C GLN A 42 23.91 -2.75 26.34
N THR A 43 24.86 -1.85 26.58
CA THR A 43 24.57 -0.63 27.36
C THR A 43 23.82 0.39 26.50
N PRO A 44 23.07 1.32 27.12
CA PRO A 44 22.45 2.44 26.41
C PRO A 44 23.41 3.20 25.50
N ALA A 45 24.62 3.49 26.00
CA ALA A 45 25.66 4.18 25.25
C ALA A 45 26.17 3.41 24.02
N GLN A 46 26.26 2.07 24.12
CA GLN A 46 26.62 1.21 22.99
C GLN A 46 25.50 1.18 21.95
N ILE A 47 24.24 1.05 22.37
CA ILE A 47 23.09 1.03 21.46
C ILE A 47 23.00 2.34 20.68
N ALA A 48 23.07 3.48 21.37
CA ALA A 48 23.05 4.79 20.72
C ALA A 48 24.24 4.98 19.77
N ALA A 49 25.44 4.51 20.14
CA ALA A 49 26.62 4.58 19.26
C ALA A 49 26.42 3.75 17.98
N SER A 50 25.97 2.50 18.12
CA SER A 50 25.73 1.61 16.98
C SER A 50 24.63 2.15 16.07
N ALA A 51 23.55 2.70 16.63
CA ALA A 51 22.47 3.26 15.83
C ALA A 51 22.94 4.42 14.94
N ILE A 52 23.75 5.32 15.49
CA ILE A 52 24.33 6.45 14.75
C ILE A 52 25.34 5.96 13.71
N GLN A 53 26.23 5.04 14.11
CA GLN A 53 27.26 4.52 13.21
C GLN A 53 26.67 3.76 12.02
N GLU A 54 25.59 3.01 12.25
CA GLU A 54 24.89 2.25 11.23
C GLU A 54 23.85 3.08 10.47
N ASP A 55 23.72 4.39 10.76
CA ASP A 55 22.77 5.31 10.10
C ASP A 55 21.35 4.72 10.01
N VAL A 56 20.81 4.34 11.17
CA VAL A 56 19.49 3.68 11.23
C VAL A 56 18.35 4.68 11.34
N ASP A 57 17.23 4.36 10.70
CA ASP A 57 16.01 5.15 10.83
C ASP A 57 15.32 4.92 12.18
N VAL A 58 15.38 3.67 12.68
CA VAL A 58 14.63 3.22 13.85
C VAL A 58 15.48 2.33 14.77
N ILE A 59 15.29 2.49 16.08
CA ILE A 59 15.75 1.54 17.11
C ILE A 59 14.53 0.82 17.70
N GLY A 60 14.50 -0.51 17.62
CA GLY A 60 13.56 -1.36 18.36
C GLY A 60 14.19 -1.94 19.61
N LEU A 61 13.70 -1.53 20.79
CA LEU A 61 14.19 -1.98 22.09
C LEU A 61 13.32 -3.10 22.65
N SER A 62 13.94 -4.16 23.16
CA SER A 62 13.24 -5.26 23.82
C SER A 62 13.61 -5.38 25.29
N CYS A 63 12.62 -5.46 26.19
CA CYS A 63 12.83 -5.66 27.63
C CYS A 63 11.89 -6.71 28.24
N LEU A 64 12.45 -7.59 29.06
CA LEU A 64 11.77 -8.53 29.95
C LEU A 64 12.26 -8.39 31.40
N SER A 65 13.41 -7.74 31.64
CA SER A 65 14.02 -7.62 32.98
C SER A 65 13.37 -6.57 33.88
N GLY A 66 12.35 -5.84 33.40
CA GLY A 66 11.69 -4.75 34.13
C GLY A 66 12.47 -3.43 34.19
N ALA A 67 13.61 -3.34 33.52
CA ALA A 67 14.48 -2.16 33.53
C ALA A 67 14.12 -1.13 32.44
N HIS A 68 12.96 -1.26 31.78
CA HIS A 68 12.55 -0.42 30.66
C HIS A 68 12.39 1.06 31.05
N ASN A 69 11.87 1.35 32.25
CA ASN A 69 11.68 2.72 32.71
C ASN A 69 12.99 3.51 32.91
N GLU A 70 14.11 2.81 33.06
CA GLU A 70 15.43 3.44 33.22
C GLU A 70 16.18 3.43 31.90
N LEU A 71 16.29 2.25 31.27
CA LEU A 71 17.18 2.05 30.13
C LEU A 71 16.64 2.63 28.83
N PHE A 72 15.33 2.64 28.60
CA PHE A 72 14.77 3.15 27.33
C PHE A 72 14.89 4.68 27.26
N PRO A 73 14.49 5.46 28.30
CA PRO A 73 14.70 6.90 28.30
C PRO A 73 16.17 7.31 28.20
N GLU A 74 17.09 6.57 28.84
CA GLU A 74 18.53 6.86 28.76
C GLU A 74 19.04 6.81 27.31
N ILE A 75 18.60 5.82 26.52
CA ILE A 75 18.96 5.71 25.10
C ILE A 75 18.46 6.92 24.31
N VAL A 76 17.21 7.34 24.54
CA VAL A 76 16.61 8.51 23.87
C VAL A 76 17.39 9.79 24.20
N GLU A 77 17.75 10.00 25.47
CA GLU A 77 18.54 11.18 25.85
C GLU A 77 19.95 11.15 25.24
N LEU A 78 20.62 9.98 25.21
CA LEU A 78 21.91 9.83 24.56
C LEU A 78 21.89 10.11 23.05
N LEU A 79 20.79 9.79 22.37
CA LEU A 79 20.59 10.14 20.96
C LEU A 79 20.48 11.66 20.78
N LYS A 80 19.67 12.32 21.60
CA LYS A 80 19.53 13.79 21.59
C LYS A 80 20.84 14.50 21.88
N GLU A 81 21.60 14.06 22.89
CA GLU A 81 22.91 14.62 23.23
C GLU A 81 23.91 14.53 22.07
N ARG A 82 23.73 13.57 21.17
CA ARG A 82 24.58 13.34 20.01
C ARG A 82 24.00 13.91 18.71
N GLY A 83 22.88 14.63 18.77
CA GLY A 83 22.23 15.24 17.61
C GLY A 83 21.60 14.23 16.65
N ALA A 84 21.16 13.09 17.15
CA ALA A 84 20.50 12.02 16.41
C ALA A 84 19.05 11.79 16.91
N ASP A 85 18.36 12.88 17.24
CA ASP A 85 16.98 12.88 17.75
C ASP A 85 15.93 12.57 16.67
N ASP A 86 16.35 12.49 15.42
CA ASP A 86 15.56 12.05 14.27
C ASP A 86 15.42 10.51 14.18
N ILE A 87 16.27 9.75 14.91
CA ILE A 87 16.16 8.30 15.00
C ILE A 87 14.95 7.92 15.87
N ILE A 88 14.00 7.21 15.28
CA ILE A 88 12.76 6.82 15.96
C ILE A 88 13.04 5.67 16.92
N VAL A 89 12.63 5.79 18.19
CA VAL A 89 12.77 4.69 19.16
C VAL A 89 11.41 4.06 19.44
N VAL A 90 11.30 2.75 19.24
CA VAL A 90 10.13 1.95 19.64
C VAL A 90 10.52 0.92 20.70
N GLY A 91 9.58 0.61 21.59
CA GLY A 91 9.77 -0.34 22.68
C GLY A 91 8.95 -1.61 22.49
N GLY A 92 9.39 -2.69 23.12
CA GLY A 92 8.61 -3.92 23.21
C GLY A 92 9.16 -4.90 24.23
N GLY A 93 8.50 -6.06 24.31
CA GLY A 93 8.73 -7.06 25.34
C GLY A 93 7.59 -7.09 26.35
N VAL A 94 7.83 -7.59 27.56
CA VAL A 94 6.79 -7.69 28.59
C VAL A 94 6.86 -6.43 29.45
N ILE A 95 6.18 -5.39 28.98
CA ILE A 95 6.12 -4.08 29.62
C ILE A 95 4.72 -3.91 30.25
N PRO A 96 4.62 -3.58 31.55
CA PRO A 96 3.34 -3.26 32.20
C PRO A 96 2.61 -2.11 31.52
N TRP A 97 1.28 -2.22 31.38
CA TRP A 97 0.47 -1.18 30.72
C TRP A 97 0.56 0.19 31.39
N GLU A 98 0.75 0.23 32.71
CA GLU A 98 0.94 1.44 33.51
C GLU A 98 2.24 2.19 33.21
N ASP A 99 3.27 1.49 32.71
CA ASP A 99 4.56 2.09 32.36
C ASP A 99 4.58 2.71 30.96
N ILE A 100 3.70 2.28 30.07
CA ILE A 100 3.68 2.72 28.67
C ILE A 100 3.51 4.26 28.54
N PRO A 101 2.56 4.92 29.24
CA PRO A 101 2.43 6.38 29.16
C PRO A 101 3.70 7.12 29.58
N PHE A 102 4.42 6.60 30.59
CA PHE A 102 5.69 7.17 31.01
C PHE A 102 6.73 7.03 29.89
N LEU A 103 6.92 5.83 29.34
CA LEU A 103 7.86 5.60 28.24
C LEU A 103 7.57 6.47 27.02
N GLU A 104 6.30 6.60 26.62
CA GLU A 104 5.88 7.44 25.50
C GLU A 104 6.19 8.93 25.77
N SER A 105 5.95 9.41 27.00
CA SER A 105 6.31 10.78 27.41
C SER A 105 7.83 11.05 27.38
N ARG A 106 8.66 10.00 27.42
CA ARG A 106 10.13 10.08 27.39
C ARG A 106 10.72 9.92 25.98
N GLY A 107 9.88 9.86 24.94
CA GLY A 107 10.31 9.83 23.55
C GLY A 107 10.32 8.43 22.91
N ILE A 108 9.77 7.42 23.58
CA ILE A 108 9.47 6.14 22.93
C ILE A 108 8.21 6.32 22.08
N LYS A 109 8.34 6.21 20.76
CA LYS A 109 7.27 6.51 19.81
C LYS A 109 6.07 5.57 19.94
N LYS A 110 6.32 4.30 20.28
CA LYS A 110 5.29 3.30 20.57
C LYS A 110 5.86 2.11 21.35
N VAL A 111 5.04 1.51 22.21
CA VAL A 111 5.35 0.23 22.87
C VAL A 111 4.48 -0.90 22.32
N PHE A 112 5.11 -2.00 21.92
CA PHE A 112 4.45 -3.23 21.44
C PHE A 112 4.57 -4.35 22.48
N THR A 113 3.45 -4.77 23.04
CA THR A 113 3.37 -5.79 24.09
C THR A 113 3.10 -7.19 23.51
N PRO A 114 3.21 -8.27 24.29
CA PRO A 114 2.95 -9.62 23.79
C PRO A 114 1.52 -9.73 23.25
N GLY A 115 1.38 -10.36 22.08
CA GLY A 115 0.10 -10.49 21.37
C GLY A 115 -0.10 -9.47 20.25
N THR A 116 0.71 -8.41 20.16
CA THR A 116 0.73 -7.55 18.96
C THR A 116 1.18 -8.37 17.74
N PRO A 117 0.40 -8.38 16.64
CA PRO A 117 0.85 -8.95 15.37
C PRO A 117 2.16 -8.30 14.91
N THR A 118 3.13 -9.11 14.48
CA THR A 118 4.44 -8.60 14.04
C THR A 118 4.34 -7.67 12.83
N LYS A 119 3.35 -7.90 11.96
CA LYS A 119 3.04 -7.03 10.82
C LYS A 119 2.66 -5.63 11.27
N ASP A 120 1.94 -5.47 12.38
CA ASP A 120 1.51 -4.17 12.87
C ASP A 120 2.70 -3.33 13.33
N THR A 121 3.73 -3.97 13.92
CA THR A 121 5.00 -3.31 14.23
C THR A 121 5.69 -2.81 12.97
N ALA A 122 5.74 -3.61 11.91
CA ALA A 122 6.36 -3.22 10.64
C ALA A 122 5.62 -2.06 9.97
N VAL A 123 4.30 -2.15 9.87
CA VAL A 123 3.42 -1.10 9.31
C VAL A 123 3.57 0.20 10.10
N PHE A 124 3.63 0.12 11.43
CA PHE A 124 3.84 1.30 12.26
C PHE A 124 5.20 1.95 12.01
N ILE A 125 6.28 1.16 11.98
CA ILE A 125 7.64 1.68 11.73
C ILE A 125 7.70 2.37 10.37
N GLU A 126 7.17 1.72 9.33
CA GLU A 126 7.09 2.27 7.98
C GLU A 126 6.37 3.62 7.97
N LYS A 127 5.17 3.67 8.57
CA LYS A 127 4.39 4.90 8.68
C LYS A 127 5.15 5.99 9.43
N ALA A 128 5.78 5.67 10.56
CA ALA A 128 6.48 6.65 11.38
C ALA A 128 7.71 7.25 10.68
N VAL A 129 8.47 6.44 9.95
CA VAL A 129 9.61 6.90 9.14
C VAL A 129 9.15 7.80 8.01
N TYR A 130 8.09 7.40 7.30
CA TYR A 130 7.54 8.23 6.23
C TYR A 130 6.98 9.56 6.75
N GLU A 131 6.25 9.57 7.86
CA GLU A 131 5.78 10.81 8.48
C GLU A 131 6.94 11.75 8.88
N ARG A 132 8.02 11.21 9.45
CA ARG A 132 9.25 11.97 9.76
C ARG A 132 9.86 12.58 8.50
N ASP A 133 9.93 11.80 7.44
CA ASP A 133 10.50 12.20 6.15
C ASP A 133 9.54 13.08 5.32
N GLY A 134 8.37 13.46 5.88
CA GLY A 134 7.38 14.32 5.21
C GLY A 134 6.57 13.62 4.12
N VAL A 135 6.56 12.29 4.09
CA VAL A 135 5.79 11.45 3.17
C VAL A 135 4.45 11.11 3.81
N ASP A 136 3.37 11.66 3.26
CA ASP A 136 2.02 11.40 3.72
C ASP A 136 1.53 10.01 3.30
N MET A 137 1.53 9.06 4.24
CA MET A 137 1.08 7.69 4.02
C MET A 137 -0.44 7.53 3.95
N SER A 138 -1.23 8.55 4.34
CA SER A 138 -2.69 8.52 4.18
C SER A 138 -3.13 8.46 2.71
N LYS A 139 -2.22 8.79 1.79
CA LYS A 139 -2.47 8.84 0.35
C LYS A 139 -2.10 7.56 -0.41
N LYS A 140 -1.51 6.56 0.25
CA LYS A 140 -1.10 5.29 -0.38
C LYS A 140 -2.11 4.17 -0.13
N GLU A 141 -3.41 4.45 -0.11
CA GLU A 141 -4.38 3.36 -0.05
C GLU A 141 -4.33 2.54 -1.36
N PRO A 142 -4.30 1.19 -1.27
CA PRO A 142 -4.40 0.37 -2.46
C PRO A 142 -5.78 0.56 -3.09
N PRO A 143 -5.92 0.33 -4.41
CA PRO A 143 -7.23 0.28 -5.02
C PRO A 143 -8.12 -0.76 -4.31
N LYS A 144 -9.40 -0.44 -4.14
CA LYS A 144 -10.32 -1.21 -3.29
C LYS A 144 -10.59 -2.62 -3.80
N LYS A 145 -10.72 -2.73 -5.13
CA LYS A 145 -11.11 -3.96 -5.81
C LYS A 145 -10.81 -3.86 -7.30
N ILE A 146 -10.92 -5.00 -7.99
CA ILE A 146 -11.12 -5.01 -9.44
C ILE A 146 -12.56 -4.60 -9.70
N ASP A 147 -12.77 -3.43 -10.29
CA ASP A 147 -14.11 -2.95 -10.60
C ASP A 147 -14.69 -3.75 -11.78
N HIS A 148 -13.93 -3.83 -12.88
CA HIS A 148 -14.30 -4.61 -14.05
C HIS A 148 -13.09 -5.02 -14.90
N ILE A 149 -13.32 -5.95 -15.83
CA ILE A 149 -12.37 -6.33 -16.88
C ILE A 149 -13.04 -6.02 -18.23
N GLY A 150 -12.41 -5.13 -19.00
CA GLY A 150 -12.87 -4.77 -20.33
C GLY A 150 -12.37 -5.76 -21.39
N ILE A 151 -13.27 -6.31 -22.20
CA ILE A 151 -12.97 -7.26 -23.28
C ILE A 151 -13.47 -6.67 -24.60
N ALA A 152 -12.54 -6.41 -25.51
CA ALA A 152 -12.85 -5.93 -26.85
C ALA A 152 -13.41 -7.07 -27.71
N VAL A 153 -14.58 -6.86 -28.28
CA VAL A 153 -15.27 -7.79 -29.19
C VAL A 153 -15.71 -7.05 -30.46
N LYS A 154 -15.79 -7.77 -31.58
CA LYS A 154 -16.25 -7.21 -32.85
C LYS A 154 -17.76 -6.97 -32.87
N SER A 155 -18.50 -7.83 -32.19
CA SER A 155 -19.96 -7.79 -32.12
C SER A 155 -20.44 -8.32 -30.78
N LEU A 156 -21.18 -7.49 -30.04
CA LEU A 156 -21.90 -7.89 -28.85
C LEU A 156 -22.97 -8.93 -29.18
N GLU A 157 -23.63 -8.81 -30.35
CA GLU A 157 -24.64 -9.76 -30.79
C GLU A 157 -24.07 -11.18 -30.91
N GLU A 158 -22.84 -11.31 -31.43
CA GLU A 158 -22.15 -12.60 -31.57
C GLU A 158 -21.52 -13.08 -30.26
N ALA A 159 -20.98 -12.18 -29.44
CA ALA A 159 -20.27 -12.53 -28.21
C ALA A 159 -21.20 -12.83 -27.03
N LEU A 160 -22.30 -12.07 -26.87
CA LEU A 160 -23.20 -12.18 -25.72
C LEU A 160 -23.77 -13.58 -25.48
N PRO A 161 -24.17 -14.36 -26.50
CA PRO A 161 -24.66 -15.72 -26.29
C PRO A 161 -23.70 -16.59 -25.49
N PHE A 162 -22.39 -16.51 -25.75
CA PHE A 162 -21.39 -17.29 -25.00
C PHE A 162 -21.36 -16.86 -23.52
N TYR A 163 -21.25 -15.56 -23.24
CA TYR A 163 -21.15 -15.08 -21.86
C TYR A 163 -22.46 -15.23 -21.07
N ALA A 164 -23.60 -14.94 -21.68
CA ALA A 164 -24.89 -14.95 -21.00
C ALA A 164 -25.51 -16.35 -20.94
N ASN A 165 -25.43 -17.14 -22.02
CA ASN A 165 -26.09 -18.45 -22.08
C ASN A 165 -25.16 -19.59 -21.69
N ASP A 166 -23.93 -19.64 -22.21
CA ASP A 166 -23.02 -20.76 -21.94
C ASP A 166 -22.29 -20.61 -20.60
N MET A 167 -21.86 -19.39 -20.27
CA MET A 167 -21.23 -19.08 -18.98
C MET A 167 -22.23 -18.64 -17.89
N HIS A 168 -23.50 -18.46 -18.25
CA HIS A 168 -24.58 -18.07 -17.32
C HIS A 168 -24.33 -16.75 -16.56
N LEU A 169 -23.60 -15.81 -17.17
CA LEU A 169 -23.39 -14.49 -16.56
C LEU A 169 -24.63 -13.62 -16.72
N LYS A 170 -25.00 -12.92 -15.64
CA LYS A 170 -26.14 -12.01 -15.67
C LYS A 170 -25.77 -10.73 -16.42
N LEU A 171 -26.39 -10.51 -17.58
CA LEU A 171 -26.39 -9.22 -18.26
C LEU A 171 -27.19 -8.20 -17.44
N GLU A 172 -26.55 -7.13 -16.99
CA GLU A 172 -27.17 -6.07 -16.19
C GLU A 172 -27.74 -4.96 -17.07
N ALA A 173 -26.97 -4.50 -18.06
CA ALA A 173 -27.36 -3.42 -18.97
C ALA A 173 -26.51 -3.45 -20.26
N ILE A 174 -26.97 -2.71 -21.27
CA ILE A 174 -26.17 -2.33 -22.44
C ILE A 174 -26.29 -0.82 -22.61
N GLU A 175 -25.16 -0.13 -22.73
CA GLU A 175 -25.09 1.33 -22.84
C GLU A 175 -24.19 1.75 -23.99
N GLU A 176 -24.47 2.90 -24.59
CA GLU A 176 -23.58 3.54 -25.56
C GLU A 176 -22.84 4.70 -24.88
N VAL A 177 -21.52 4.59 -24.83
CA VAL A 177 -20.64 5.62 -24.27
C VAL A 177 -20.07 6.42 -25.43
N GLN A 178 -20.83 7.42 -25.87
CA GLN A 178 -20.50 8.23 -27.05
C GLN A 178 -19.14 8.95 -26.94
N SER A 179 -18.73 9.35 -25.72
CA SER A 179 -17.42 10.00 -25.48
C SER A 179 -16.25 9.09 -25.82
N GLU A 180 -16.41 7.79 -25.66
CA GLU A 180 -15.38 6.77 -25.90
C GLU A 180 -15.61 6.02 -27.23
N GLY A 181 -16.73 6.28 -27.91
CA GLY A 181 -17.08 5.64 -29.18
C GLY A 181 -17.28 4.12 -29.04
N VAL A 182 -17.88 3.69 -27.94
CA VAL A 182 -18.09 2.26 -27.63
C VAL A 182 -19.51 1.96 -27.15
N LYS A 183 -19.98 0.76 -27.48
CA LYS A 183 -21.15 0.13 -26.89
C LYS A 183 -20.68 -0.91 -25.88
N VAL A 184 -21.21 -0.85 -24.67
CA VAL A 184 -20.75 -1.66 -23.54
C VAL A 184 -21.88 -2.55 -23.04
N ALA A 185 -21.62 -3.84 -22.90
CA ALA A 185 -22.51 -4.77 -22.20
C ALA A 185 -21.92 -5.18 -20.86
N PHE A 186 -22.67 -4.97 -19.78
CA PHE A 186 -22.23 -5.22 -18.41
C PHE A 186 -22.68 -6.59 -17.92
N LEU A 187 -21.74 -7.50 -17.66
CA LEU A 187 -22.01 -8.85 -17.19
C LEU A 187 -21.48 -9.01 -15.76
N LYS A 188 -22.35 -9.34 -14.80
CA LYS A 188 -21.97 -9.44 -13.39
C LYS A 188 -21.25 -10.76 -13.07
N VAL A 189 -20.15 -10.65 -12.33
CA VAL A 189 -19.38 -11.78 -11.80
C VAL A 189 -19.01 -11.48 -10.34
N GLY A 190 -19.75 -12.04 -9.38
CA GLY A 190 -19.53 -11.74 -7.96
C GLY A 190 -19.62 -10.24 -7.65
N GLU A 191 -18.53 -9.66 -7.14
CA GLU A 191 -18.39 -8.22 -6.83
C GLU A 191 -17.82 -7.37 -7.99
N THR A 192 -17.41 -8.03 -9.09
CA THR A 192 -16.82 -7.42 -10.28
C THR A 192 -17.73 -7.56 -11.51
N ARG A 193 -17.29 -7.04 -12.65
CA ARG A 193 -17.96 -7.16 -13.95
C ARG A 193 -17.00 -7.55 -15.06
N ILE A 194 -17.55 -8.24 -16.05
CA ILE A 194 -16.99 -8.29 -17.39
C ILE A 194 -17.73 -7.27 -18.23
N GLU A 195 -16.99 -6.38 -18.88
CA GLU A 195 -17.53 -5.37 -19.79
C GLU A 195 -17.11 -5.72 -21.21
N LEU A 196 -18.07 -6.16 -22.02
CA LEU A 196 -17.82 -6.40 -23.44
C LEU A 196 -17.92 -5.07 -24.18
N LEU A 197 -16.89 -4.75 -24.97
CA LEU A 197 -16.72 -3.47 -25.64
C LEU A 197 -16.79 -3.69 -27.15
N GLU A 198 -17.83 -3.16 -27.78
CA GLU A 198 -17.98 -3.09 -29.23
C GLU A 198 -17.75 -1.64 -29.70
N ALA A 199 -16.97 -1.46 -30.75
CA ALA A 199 -16.72 -0.14 -31.31
C ALA A 199 -17.96 0.40 -32.04
N LEU A 200 -18.33 1.67 -31.80
CA LEU A 200 -19.39 2.35 -32.56
C LEU A 200 -18.93 2.85 -33.92
N SER A 201 -17.61 2.93 -34.15
CA SER A 201 -17.00 3.33 -35.42
C SER A 201 -15.57 2.79 -35.55
N ASP A 202 -15.05 2.76 -36.78
CA ASP A 202 -13.68 2.32 -37.08
C ASP A 202 -12.59 3.20 -36.43
N ASP A 203 -12.94 4.44 -36.08
CA ASP A 203 -12.04 5.38 -35.42
C ASP A 203 -11.93 5.15 -33.90
N SER A 204 -12.82 4.34 -33.32
CA SER A 204 -12.84 4.01 -31.89
C SER A 204 -11.51 3.37 -31.43
N PRO A 205 -11.04 3.66 -30.19
CA PRO A 205 -9.89 2.97 -29.61
C PRO A 205 -10.03 1.44 -29.63
N ILE A 206 -11.25 0.92 -29.46
CA ILE A 206 -11.53 -0.51 -29.48
C ILE A 206 -11.38 -1.11 -30.88
N ALA A 207 -11.85 -0.43 -31.92
CA ALA A 207 -11.64 -0.87 -33.31
C ALA A 207 -10.15 -0.97 -33.64
N LYS A 208 -9.37 0.07 -33.27
CA LYS A 208 -7.91 0.11 -33.45
C LYS A 208 -7.18 -0.96 -32.63
N PHE A 209 -7.68 -1.31 -31.45
CA PHE A 209 -7.14 -2.42 -30.66
C PHE A 209 -7.37 -3.75 -31.36
N ILE A 210 -8.60 -4.03 -31.78
CA ILE A 210 -8.97 -5.29 -32.45
C ILE A 210 -8.19 -5.46 -33.76
N GLU A 211 -8.00 -4.40 -34.54
CA GLU A 211 -7.20 -4.43 -35.76
C GLU A 211 -5.74 -4.87 -35.49
N LYS A 212 -5.15 -4.40 -34.39
CA LYS A 212 -3.74 -4.64 -34.06
C LYS A 212 -3.50 -5.93 -33.27
N ARG A 213 -4.47 -6.36 -32.45
CA ARG A 213 -4.29 -7.40 -31.43
C ARG A 213 -5.30 -8.54 -31.52
N GLY A 214 -6.37 -8.38 -32.30
CA GLY A 214 -7.54 -9.25 -32.26
C GLY A 214 -8.47 -8.93 -31.09
N GLU A 215 -9.57 -9.68 -31.00
CA GLU A 215 -10.48 -9.64 -29.85
C GLU A 215 -9.81 -10.21 -28.60
N GLY A 216 -10.22 -9.72 -27.42
CA GLY A 216 -9.66 -10.18 -26.16
C GLY A 216 -9.65 -9.11 -25.06
N ILE A 217 -8.98 -9.41 -23.95
CA ILE A 217 -8.89 -8.51 -22.80
C ILE A 217 -8.19 -7.22 -23.24
N HIS A 218 -8.89 -6.10 -23.08
CA HIS A 218 -8.41 -4.76 -23.42
C HIS A 218 -7.75 -4.10 -22.21
N HIS A 219 -8.41 -4.13 -21.05
CA HIS A 219 -7.95 -3.43 -19.86
C HIS A 219 -8.49 -4.05 -18.57
N VAL A 220 -7.89 -3.67 -17.44
CA VAL A 220 -8.36 -4.02 -16.08
C VAL A 220 -8.63 -2.72 -15.33
N ALA A 221 -9.83 -2.59 -14.77
CA ALA A 221 -10.23 -1.41 -14.01
C ALA A 221 -10.15 -1.65 -12.50
N LEU A 222 -9.59 -0.67 -11.79
CA LEU A 222 -9.36 -0.70 -10.35
C LEU A 222 -10.20 0.38 -9.67
N GLY A 223 -11.04 -0.04 -8.72
CA GLY A 223 -11.91 0.85 -7.97
C GLY A 223 -11.12 1.73 -6.99
N VAL A 224 -11.33 3.05 -7.01
CA VAL A 224 -10.68 4.02 -6.13
C VAL A 224 -11.71 4.96 -5.48
N ASP A 225 -11.35 5.54 -4.33
CA ASP A 225 -12.22 6.47 -3.59
C ASP A 225 -12.16 7.92 -4.06
N ASN A 226 -10.96 8.36 -4.42
CA ASN A 226 -10.70 9.70 -4.92
C ASN A 226 -9.72 9.62 -6.10
N ILE A 227 -10.26 9.61 -7.31
CA ILE A 227 -9.49 9.47 -8.54
C ILE A 227 -8.58 10.67 -8.79
N GLU A 228 -8.99 11.88 -8.40
CA GLU A 228 -8.16 13.09 -8.56
C GLU A 228 -6.92 13.03 -7.68
N GLU A 229 -7.08 12.64 -6.41
CA GLU A 229 -5.97 12.44 -5.50
C GLU A 229 -5.02 11.35 -5.99
N ARG A 230 -5.58 10.22 -6.45
CA ARG A 230 -4.78 9.10 -6.97
C ARG A 230 -4.00 9.46 -8.23
N LEU A 231 -4.59 10.22 -9.16
CA LEU A 231 -3.88 10.69 -10.35
C LEU A 231 -2.75 11.65 -9.99
N ASN A 232 -2.98 12.56 -9.04
CA ASN A 232 -1.95 13.47 -8.55
C ASN A 232 -0.77 12.70 -7.91
N GLU A 233 -1.04 11.70 -7.08
CA GLU A 233 -0.03 10.83 -6.49
C GLU A 233 0.78 10.09 -7.56
N LEU A 234 0.11 9.45 -8.52
CA LEU A 234 0.77 8.73 -9.62
C LEU A 234 1.65 9.68 -10.45
N LYS A 235 1.17 10.89 -10.72
CA LYS A 235 1.92 11.92 -11.46
C LYS A 235 3.16 12.38 -10.69
N GLN A 236 3.04 12.62 -9.38
CA GLN A 236 4.19 12.97 -8.52
C GLN A 236 5.23 11.85 -8.48
N ASN A 237 4.79 10.60 -8.55
CA ASN A 237 5.66 9.43 -8.63
C ASN A 237 6.24 9.16 -10.04
N GLY A 238 5.96 10.03 -11.01
CA GLY A 238 6.47 9.92 -12.38
C GLY A 238 5.81 8.80 -13.20
N VAL A 239 4.66 8.29 -12.79
CA VAL A 239 3.88 7.31 -13.55
C VAL A 239 3.31 7.97 -14.79
N SER A 240 3.52 7.35 -15.96
CA SER A 240 2.96 7.85 -17.23
C SER A 240 1.46 7.58 -17.30
N LEU A 241 0.66 8.64 -17.46
CA LEU A 241 -0.80 8.60 -17.56
C LEU A 241 -1.24 8.81 -19.01
N ILE A 242 -2.39 8.24 -19.40
CA ILE A 242 -3.09 8.61 -20.65
C ILE A 242 -4.01 9.79 -20.36
N HIS A 243 -4.75 9.72 -19.25
CA HIS A 243 -5.62 10.81 -18.79
C HIS A 243 -4.96 11.51 -17.60
N GLU A 244 -4.61 12.80 -17.76
CA GLU A 244 -4.09 13.62 -16.67
C GLU A 244 -5.18 14.11 -15.71
N THR A 245 -6.43 14.13 -16.17
CA THR A 245 -7.62 14.46 -15.37
C THR A 245 -8.70 13.40 -15.61
N PRO A 246 -9.59 13.13 -14.65
CA PRO A 246 -10.67 12.17 -14.84
C PRO A 246 -11.58 12.56 -16.01
N VAL A 247 -12.09 11.55 -16.72
CA VAL A 247 -13.10 11.69 -17.79
C VAL A 247 -14.33 10.86 -17.43
N ASN A 248 -15.45 11.09 -18.12
CA ASN A 248 -16.67 10.32 -17.90
C ASN A 248 -16.57 8.96 -18.59
N GLY A 249 -16.76 7.90 -17.81
CA GLY A 249 -16.79 6.52 -18.28
C GLY A 249 -18.20 5.93 -18.33
N ALA A 250 -18.25 4.61 -18.56
CA ALA A 250 -19.48 3.81 -18.53
C ALA A 250 -20.16 3.84 -17.14
N GLY A 251 -21.49 3.69 -17.11
CA GLY A 251 -22.25 3.62 -15.85
C GLY A 251 -22.16 4.88 -14.96
N GLY A 252 -21.81 6.04 -15.54
CA GLY A 252 -21.69 7.32 -14.83
C GLY A 252 -20.44 7.46 -13.96
N ALA A 253 -19.45 6.56 -14.10
CA ALA A 253 -18.20 6.63 -13.35
C ALA A 253 -17.27 7.74 -13.85
N LYS A 254 -16.41 8.24 -12.97
CA LYS A 254 -15.20 8.97 -13.36
C LYS A 254 -14.07 7.97 -13.57
N ILE A 255 -13.39 8.05 -14.72
CA ILE A 255 -12.34 7.12 -15.10
C ILE A 255 -11.06 7.83 -15.54
N ALA A 256 -9.93 7.13 -15.44
CA ALA A 256 -8.66 7.58 -15.99
C ALA A 256 -7.74 6.40 -16.32
N PHE A 257 -7.15 6.41 -17.51
CA PHE A 257 -6.23 5.36 -17.94
C PHE A 257 -4.77 5.68 -17.66
N LEU A 258 -4.02 4.65 -17.24
CA LEU A 258 -2.56 4.69 -17.16
C LEU A 258 -1.96 4.25 -18.50
N HIS A 259 -0.81 4.82 -18.86
CA HIS A 259 -0.13 4.40 -20.08
C HIS A 259 0.49 3.00 -19.87
N PRO A 260 0.24 1.99 -20.72
CA PRO A 260 0.70 0.60 -20.50
C PRO A 260 2.20 0.41 -20.27
N LYS A 261 3.03 1.35 -20.75
CA LYS A 261 4.48 1.40 -20.47
C LYS A 261 4.79 1.48 -18.97
N ALA A 262 3.96 2.15 -18.18
CA ALA A 262 4.14 2.26 -16.74
C ALA A 262 3.89 0.93 -16.00
N SER A 263 3.08 0.05 -16.58
CA SER A 263 2.53 -1.17 -15.99
C SER A 263 2.94 -2.43 -16.77
N ARG A 264 4.11 -2.40 -17.43
CA ARG A 264 4.70 -3.54 -18.16
C ARG A 264 3.77 -4.16 -19.21
N GLY A 265 2.97 -3.34 -19.87
CA GLY A 265 2.12 -3.73 -21.00
C GLY A 265 0.64 -3.90 -20.65
N VAL A 266 0.26 -3.84 -19.38
CA VAL A 266 -1.16 -3.91 -18.97
C VAL A 266 -1.79 -2.52 -19.04
N LEU A 267 -2.93 -2.38 -19.70
CA LEU A 267 -3.72 -1.15 -19.65
C LEU A 267 -4.59 -1.15 -18.39
N TYR A 268 -4.27 -0.26 -17.45
CA TYR A 268 -5.06 -0.07 -16.23
C TYR A 268 -5.96 1.15 -16.34
N GLU A 269 -7.19 0.99 -15.89
CA GLU A 269 -8.14 2.08 -15.63
C GLU A 269 -8.29 2.28 -14.13
N LEU A 270 -8.31 3.52 -13.67
CA LEU A 270 -8.81 3.88 -12.35
C LEU A 270 -10.28 4.26 -12.49
N CYS A 271 -11.14 3.72 -11.64
CA CYS A 271 -12.58 3.93 -11.70
C CYS A 271 -13.11 4.39 -10.34
N GLU A 272 -13.69 5.58 -10.30
CA GLU A 272 -14.44 6.11 -9.16
C GLU A 272 -15.93 6.15 -9.55
N LYS A 273 -16.74 5.39 -8.82
CA LYS A 273 -18.20 5.41 -8.96
C LYS A 273 -18.77 6.35 -7.92
N GLU A 274 -19.76 7.16 -8.32
CA GLU A 274 -20.53 7.91 -7.34
C GLU A 274 -21.14 6.94 -6.33
N LYS A 275 -20.95 7.21 -5.03
CA LYS A 275 -21.60 6.45 -3.97
C LYS A 275 -23.11 6.57 -4.19
N LYS A 276 -23.75 5.51 -4.65
CA LYS A 276 -25.20 5.38 -4.44
C LYS A 276 -25.39 5.33 -2.94
N GLU A 277 -26.13 6.30 -2.38
CA GLU A 277 -26.65 6.19 -1.02
C GLU A 277 -27.31 4.81 -0.90
N ASP A 278 -26.84 4.03 0.06
CA ASP A 278 -27.05 2.58 0.16
C ASP A 278 -28.54 2.18 0.04
N GLU A 279 -28.80 1.13 -0.76
CA GLU A 279 -29.89 0.16 -0.52
C GLU A 279 -29.43 -0.91 0.47
#